data_AF-A0A7S2BJX7-F1
#
_entry.id   AF-A0A7S2BJX7-F1
#
_cell.length_a   1.000
_cell.length_b   1.000
_cell.length_c   1.000
_cell.angle_alpha   90.00
_cell.angle_beta   90.00
_cell.angle_gamma   90.00
#
_symmetry.space_group_name_H-M   'P 1'
#
loop_
_entity.id
_entity.type
_entity.pdbx_description
1 polymer ?
#
loop_
_entity_poly.entity_id
_entity_poly.type
_entity_poly.pdbx_seq_one_letter_code
_entity_poly.pdbx_strand_id
1 'polypeptide(L)'
;MTGLDPLSFNEDDFKDDDTGIKKMWTVMTKAKESGMSVDQIFTFFKSSSGGSEIGPLDFQEGLAALGPAITKTITEDELSEIFQDLDDDGGGTIDVDEFKAHCYNIPRLAWKAEKIRFEREKTKSIEDAAKMAEREATNLPLTPSGSTGAIMHALEDHRHQKDSAAAANMQSKEVIYEGTKLFWRTHEKIDIVMHEYSALHCIVMCSYNATTDEAHPNIIINKTMIEDTIEDEAVQEQLSAQRQEYCLRKQIVGRKLTDDEEAEVEESVRRGILSNYILLRLQQRENPATGAAEAATELFLKKLHLDTYEEGSLIIENPGIATMPLPPEKKEKVNVAEFRKMNAEIRRSSQELGRLSMSAKRMSSIVAASMDAFGGGTNPAAFGGISALNVTTRSGTAASIAVKKKVMRALLRSDAVRDIRRRKIAAFREYLANSEWYEQLCQELLERNASLAAEDKEGVLYEERGVRADSVEA
;
A
#
# COMPACT_ATOMS: atom_id res chain seq x y z
N MET A 1 -31.03 -6.39 -21.14
CA MET A 1 -31.70 -5.42 -20.26
C MET A 1 -30.72 -5.06 -19.16
N THR A 2 -29.87 -4.07 -19.42
CA THR A 2 -28.90 -3.54 -18.45
C THR A 2 -29.64 -2.55 -17.56
N GLY A 3 -29.71 -2.82 -16.25
CA GLY A 3 -30.34 -1.97 -15.24
C GLY A 3 -29.54 -0.70 -14.95
N LEU A 4 -29.13 0.01 -16.00
CA LEU A 4 -28.55 1.33 -15.90
C LEU A 4 -29.71 2.31 -16.03
N ASP A 5 -29.89 3.17 -15.03
CA ASP A 5 -30.78 4.31 -15.18
C ASP A 5 -30.35 5.07 -16.45
N PRO A 6 -31.27 5.35 -17.38
CA PRO A 6 -30.91 6.05 -18.61
C PRO A 6 -30.32 7.40 -18.22
N LEU A 7 -29.06 7.62 -18.63
CA LEU A 7 -28.40 8.91 -18.48
C LEU A 7 -29.33 9.98 -19.06
N SER A 8 -29.87 10.82 -18.18
CA SER A 8 -30.75 11.91 -18.58
C SER A 8 -30.00 13.22 -18.46
N PHE A 9 -30.08 14.01 -19.52
CA PHE A 9 -29.45 15.31 -19.63
C PHE A 9 -30.53 16.37 -19.80
N ASN A 10 -30.39 17.47 -19.06
CA ASN A 10 -31.21 18.66 -19.18
C ASN A 10 -30.40 19.76 -19.86
N GLU A 11 -31.06 20.71 -20.53
CA GLU A 11 -30.38 21.86 -21.15
C GLU A 11 -29.56 22.67 -20.12
N ASP A 12 -30.02 22.71 -18.86
CA ASP A 12 -29.33 23.40 -17.76
C ASP A 12 -27.95 22.79 -17.42
N ASP A 13 -27.71 21.51 -17.74
CA ASP A 13 -26.43 20.86 -17.46
C ASP A 13 -25.27 21.45 -18.30
N PHE A 14 -25.60 22.09 -19.43
CA PHE A 14 -24.64 22.64 -20.39
C PHE A 14 -24.51 24.16 -20.30
N LYS A 15 -25.20 24.80 -19.36
CA LYS A 15 -25.32 26.27 -19.30
C LYS A 15 -23.97 26.99 -19.14
N ASP A 16 -23.02 26.34 -18.47
CA ASP A 16 -21.69 26.89 -18.21
C ASP A 16 -20.64 26.44 -19.25
N ASP A 17 -21.04 25.63 -20.24
CA ASP A 17 -20.16 25.04 -21.25
C ASP A 17 -20.31 25.77 -22.60
N ASP A 18 -19.38 26.69 -22.87
CA ASP A 18 -19.33 27.53 -24.08
C ASP A 18 -18.80 26.83 -25.34
N THR A 19 -18.04 25.74 -25.18
CA THR A 19 -17.40 25.00 -26.28
C THR A 19 -17.91 23.56 -26.36
N GLY A 20 -17.94 22.98 -27.56
CA GLY A 20 -18.31 21.57 -27.77
C GLY A 20 -17.56 20.60 -26.85
N ILE A 21 -16.24 20.81 -26.69
CA ILE A 21 -15.41 19.94 -25.84
C ILE A 21 -15.81 19.97 -24.36
N LYS A 22 -16.20 21.13 -23.83
CA LYS A 22 -16.69 21.25 -22.44
C LYS A 22 -18.05 20.58 -22.26
N LYS A 23 -18.95 20.70 -23.26
CA LYS A 23 -20.21 19.96 -23.26
C LYS A 23 -19.95 18.45 -23.22
N MET A 24 -18.95 17.97 -23.98
CA MET A 24 -18.53 16.58 -23.93
C MET A 24 -17.95 16.18 -22.57
N TRP A 25 -17.17 17.04 -21.93
CA TRP A 25 -16.70 16.80 -20.55
C TRP A 25 -17.85 16.66 -19.55
N THR A 26 -18.93 17.41 -19.72
CA THR A 26 -20.16 17.26 -18.92
C THR A 26 -20.78 15.89 -19.13
N VAL A 27 -20.93 15.46 -20.38
CA VAL A 27 -21.44 14.13 -20.72
C VAL A 27 -20.62 13.03 -20.06
N MET A 28 -19.31 13.06 -20.24
CA MET A 28 -18.37 12.09 -19.67
C MET A 28 -18.40 12.07 -18.14
N THR A 29 -18.50 13.24 -17.51
CA THR A 29 -18.55 13.35 -16.05
C THR A 29 -19.82 12.77 -15.49
N LYS A 30 -20.99 13.05 -16.09
CA LYS A 30 -22.26 12.46 -15.65
C LYS A 30 -22.28 10.95 -15.82
N ALA A 31 -21.76 10.44 -16.95
CA ALA A 31 -21.62 9.01 -17.16
C ALA A 31 -20.72 8.36 -16.10
N LYS A 32 -19.65 9.04 -15.68
CA LYS A 32 -18.79 8.54 -14.60
C LYS A 32 -19.48 8.62 -13.23
N GLU A 33 -20.22 9.69 -12.95
CA GLU A 33 -20.96 9.89 -11.70
C GLU A 33 -22.13 8.92 -11.54
N SER A 34 -22.72 8.44 -12.65
CA SER A 34 -23.72 7.35 -12.63
C SER A 34 -23.10 5.97 -12.38
N GLY A 35 -21.78 5.88 -12.26
CA GLY A 35 -21.06 4.66 -11.93
C GLY A 35 -20.47 3.89 -13.13
N MET A 36 -20.53 4.44 -14.34
CA MET A 36 -19.91 3.77 -15.50
C MET A 36 -18.38 3.83 -15.44
N SER A 37 -17.72 2.74 -15.80
CA SER A 37 -16.27 2.72 -16.02
C SER A 37 -15.90 3.37 -17.36
N VAL A 38 -14.64 3.79 -17.51
CA VAL A 38 -14.18 4.43 -18.76
C VAL A 38 -14.36 3.50 -19.96
N ASP A 39 -14.09 2.21 -19.80
CA ASP A 39 -14.29 1.19 -20.83
C ASP A 39 -15.77 0.98 -21.18
N GLN A 40 -16.67 1.09 -20.19
CA GLN A 40 -18.12 1.02 -20.43
C GLN A 40 -18.60 2.23 -21.22
N ILE A 41 -18.10 3.42 -20.90
CA ILE A 41 -18.41 4.64 -21.65
C ILE A 41 -17.89 4.54 -23.08
N PHE A 42 -16.66 4.08 -23.28
CA PHE A 42 -16.10 3.82 -24.62
C PHE A 42 -16.96 2.82 -25.41
N THR A 43 -17.32 1.71 -24.78
CA THR A 43 -18.14 0.66 -25.40
C THR A 43 -19.53 1.18 -25.78
N PHE A 44 -20.08 2.11 -25.00
CA PHE A 44 -21.36 2.75 -25.29
C PHE A 44 -21.31 3.56 -26.60
N PHE A 45 -20.26 4.37 -26.80
CA PHE A 45 -20.08 5.14 -28.04
C PHE A 45 -19.74 4.26 -29.25
N LYS A 46 -19.16 3.08 -29.05
CA LYS A 46 -18.79 2.13 -30.10
C LYS A 46 -19.97 1.32 -30.67
N SER A 47 -21.16 1.37 -30.06
CA SER A 47 -22.20 0.35 -30.20
C SER A 47 -22.76 0.10 -31.63
N SER A 48 -22.37 0.86 -32.66
CA SER A 48 -22.94 0.73 -34.01
C SER A 48 -22.06 -0.03 -35.02
N SER A 49 -20.74 0.20 -35.07
CA SER A 49 -19.86 -0.37 -36.11
C SER A 49 -19.20 -1.71 -35.77
N GLY A 50 -19.19 -2.12 -34.50
CA GLY A 50 -18.57 -3.37 -34.06
C GLY A 50 -17.03 -3.45 -34.19
N GLY A 51 -16.37 -2.37 -34.65
CA GLY A 51 -14.90 -2.25 -34.76
C GLY A 51 -14.20 -2.05 -33.42
N SER A 52 -12.86 -2.07 -33.33
CA SER A 52 -12.12 -1.79 -32.08
C SER A 52 -12.10 -0.31 -31.69
N GLU A 53 -12.38 0.57 -32.63
CA GLU A 53 -12.25 2.02 -32.54
C GLU A 53 -13.63 2.69 -32.72
N ILE A 54 -13.73 3.97 -32.35
CA ILE A 54 -14.95 4.77 -32.53
C ILE A 54 -14.81 5.60 -33.80
N GLY A 55 -15.67 5.37 -34.79
CA GLY A 55 -15.76 6.21 -35.97
C GLY A 55 -16.64 7.46 -35.75
N PRO A 56 -16.62 8.45 -36.66
CA PRO A 56 -17.44 9.66 -36.55
C PRO A 56 -18.95 9.37 -36.47
N LEU A 57 -19.41 8.35 -37.22
CA LEU A 57 -20.82 7.94 -37.22
C LEU A 57 -21.21 7.26 -35.89
N ASP A 58 -20.35 6.39 -35.36
CA ASP A 58 -20.56 5.73 -34.07
C ASP A 58 -20.68 6.78 -32.95
N PHE A 59 -19.79 7.77 -32.99
CA PHE A 59 -19.75 8.86 -32.03
C PHE A 59 -21.04 9.70 -32.06
N GLN A 60 -21.53 10.03 -33.27
CA GLN A 60 -22.77 10.76 -33.47
C GLN A 60 -23.98 9.96 -32.95
N GLU A 61 -24.06 8.67 -33.26
CA GLU A 61 -25.14 7.80 -32.80
C GLU A 61 -25.11 7.59 -31.29
N GLY A 62 -23.93 7.45 -30.69
CA GLY A 62 -23.75 7.39 -29.24
C GLY A 62 -24.25 8.64 -28.54
N LEU A 63 -23.94 9.84 -29.06
CA LEU A 63 -24.50 11.09 -28.52
C LEU A 63 -26.02 11.17 -28.71
N ALA A 64 -26.54 10.70 -29.84
CA ALA A 64 -27.98 10.65 -30.08
C ALA A 64 -28.71 9.70 -29.11
N ALA A 65 -28.08 8.59 -28.72
CA ALA A 65 -28.62 7.63 -27.77
C ALA A 65 -28.73 8.18 -26.34
N LEU A 66 -27.94 9.19 -25.97
CA LEU A 66 -28.01 9.85 -24.67
C LEU A 66 -29.18 10.85 -24.55
N GLY A 67 -29.84 11.17 -25.66
CA GLY A 67 -31.12 11.88 -25.67
C GLY A 67 -31.13 13.19 -26.46
N PRO A 68 -32.33 13.74 -26.71
CA PRO A 68 -32.52 14.90 -27.61
C PRO A 68 -31.94 16.21 -27.07
N ALA A 69 -31.72 16.32 -25.76
CA ALA A 69 -31.10 17.51 -25.17
C ALA A 69 -29.66 17.70 -25.67
N ILE A 70 -28.91 16.62 -25.84
CA ILE A 70 -27.52 16.67 -26.31
C ILE A 70 -27.48 17.02 -27.80
N THR A 71 -28.27 16.34 -28.63
CA THR A 71 -28.28 16.57 -30.08
C THR A 71 -28.81 17.94 -30.48
N LYS A 72 -29.63 18.58 -29.64
CA LYS A 72 -30.06 19.97 -29.83
C LYS A 72 -28.99 20.98 -29.41
N THR A 73 -28.13 20.62 -28.45
CA THR A 73 -27.14 21.53 -27.85
C THR A 73 -25.79 21.48 -28.57
N ILE A 74 -25.41 20.33 -29.12
CA ILE A 74 -24.15 20.15 -29.86
C ILE A 74 -24.44 20.22 -31.37
N THR A 75 -23.81 21.18 -32.07
CA THR A 75 -23.94 21.32 -33.52
C THR A 75 -23.05 20.31 -34.26
N GLU A 76 -23.28 20.11 -35.56
CA GLU A 76 -22.44 19.23 -36.39
C GLU A 76 -21.00 19.72 -36.50
N ASP A 77 -20.79 21.04 -36.54
CA ASP A 77 -19.46 21.65 -36.54
C ASP A 77 -18.75 21.40 -35.18
N GLU A 78 -19.45 21.61 -34.05
CA GLU A 78 -18.91 21.31 -32.71
C GLU A 78 -18.61 19.82 -32.55
N LEU A 79 -19.42 18.94 -33.17
CA LEU A 79 -19.19 17.50 -33.15
C LEU A 79 -17.89 17.15 -33.88
N SER A 80 -17.64 17.75 -35.04
CA SER A 80 -16.40 17.57 -35.79
C SER A 80 -15.19 18.10 -35.01
N GLU A 81 -15.34 19.23 -34.32
CA GLU A 81 -14.28 19.77 -33.44
C GLU A 81 -13.99 18.84 -32.26
N ILE A 82 -15.02 18.34 -31.57
CA ILE A 82 -14.86 17.39 -30.47
C ILE A 82 -14.14 16.12 -30.95
N PHE A 83 -14.53 15.61 -32.10
CA PHE A 83 -13.93 14.40 -32.66
C PHE A 83 -12.45 14.63 -32.99
N GLN A 84 -12.13 15.77 -33.60
CA GLN A 84 -10.75 16.14 -33.90
C GLN A 84 -9.89 16.35 -32.65
N ASP A 85 -10.47 16.84 -31.55
CA ASP A 85 -9.79 16.99 -30.25
C ASP A 85 -9.60 15.65 -29.50
N LEU A 86 -10.32 14.60 -29.89
CA LEU A 86 -10.21 13.26 -29.33
C LEU A 86 -9.26 12.36 -30.13
N ASP A 87 -9.21 12.57 -31.45
CA ASP A 87 -8.34 11.89 -32.41
C ASP A 87 -6.95 12.57 -32.43
N ASP A 88 -6.14 12.26 -31.42
CA ASP A 88 -4.81 12.85 -31.21
C ASP A 88 -3.84 12.50 -32.35
N ASP A 89 -4.00 11.33 -32.98
CA ASP A 89 -3.13 10.86 -34.07
C ASP A 89 -3.60 11.26 -35.49
N GLY A 90 -4.84 11.72 -35.63
CA GLY A 90 -5.44 12.17 -36.88
C GLY A 90 -5.83 11.02 -37.84
N GLY A 91 -6.04 9.82 -37.30
CA GLY A 91 -6.37 8.60 -38.03
C GLY A 91 -7.81 8.57 -38.56
N GLY A 92 -8.67 9.47 -38.08
CA GLY A 92 -10.09 9.53 -38.39
C GLY A 92 -10.93 8.54 -37.59
N THR A 93 -10.33 7.86 -36.61
CA THR A 93 -10.98 6.97 -35.65
C THR A 93 -10.36 7.21 -34.28
N ILE A 94 -11.15 7.08 -33.22
CA ILE A 94 -10.67 7.28 -31.84
C ILE A 94 -10.41 5.91 -31.22
N ASP A 95 -9.18 5.66 -30.81
CA ASP A 95 -8.82 4.44 -30.11
C ASP A 95 -9.13 4.51 -28.59
N VAL A 96 -9.01 3.36 -27.90
CA VAL A 96 -9.31 3.27 -26.46
C VAL A 96 -8.33 4.09 -25.62
N ASP A 97 -7.07 4.16 -26.03
CA ASP A 97 -6.00 4.82 -25.28
C ASP A 97 -6.08 6.35 -25.41
N GLU A 98 -6.39 6.86 -26.61
CA GLU A 98 -6.71 8.26 -26.90
C GLU A 98 -7.94 8.72 -26.11
N PHE A 99 -9.02 7.93 -26.17
CA PHE A 99 -10.23 8.22 -25.40
C PHE A 99 -9.94 8.28 -23.89
N LYS A 100 -9.18 7.31 -23.36
CA LYS A 100 -8.76 7.30 -21.94
C LYS A 100 -7.90 8.51 -21.60
N ALA A 101 -6.94 8.86 -22.45
CA ALA A 101 -6.06 10.00 -22.25
C ALA A 101 -6.86 11.30 -22.14
N HIS A 102 -7.85 11.47 -23.01
CA HIS A 102 -8.72 12.64 -22.98
C HIS A 102 -9.59 12.67 -21.72
N CYS A 103 -10.24 11.55 -21.38
CA CYS A 103 -11.05 11.40 -20.16
C CYS A 103 -10.27 11.75 -18.87
N TYR A 104 -9.04 11.28 -18.73
CA TYR A 104 -8.23 11.56 -17.54
C TYR A 104 -7.73 13.01 -17.44
N ASN A 105 -7.77 13.77 -18.54
CA ASN A 105 -7.37 15.17 -18.55
C ASN A 105 -8.55 16.13 -18.28
N ILE A 106 -9.77 15.63 -18.15
CA ILE A 106 -10.95 16.43 -17.82
C ILE A 106 -10.74 17.11 -16.44
N PRO A 107 -10.86 18.44 -16.32
CA PRO A 107 -10.55 19.18 -15.09
C PRO A 107 -11.61 19.07 -13.98
N ARG A 108 -12.39 17.98 -13.93
CA ARG A 108 -13.48 17.74 -12.96
C ARG A 108 -13.07 16.75 -11.87
N LEU A 109 -13.69 16.82 -10.69
CA LEU A 109 -13.25 16.08 -9.50
C LEU A 109 -13.31 14.56 -9.68
N ALA A 110 -14.39 14.05 -10.31
CA ALA A 110 -14.56 12.63 -10.62
C ALA A 110 -13.37 12.07 -11.44
N TRP A 111 -12.97 12.80 -12.48
CA TRP A 111 -11.87 12.40 -13.37
C TRP A 111 -10.48 12.57 -12.74
N LYS A 112 -10.29 13.59 -11.89
CA LYS A 112 -9.06 13.73 -11.08
C LYS A 112 -8.87 12.54 -10.14
N ALA A 113 -9.93 12.06 -9.50
CA ALA A 113 -9.87 10.88 -8.65
C ALA A 113 -9.53 9.62 -9.46
N GLU A 114 -10.14 9.45 -10.64
CA GLU A 114 -9.87 8.33 -11.54
C GLU A 114 -8.44 8.34 -12.07
N LYS A 115 -7.92 9.51 -12.47
CA LYS A 115 -6.53 9.68 -12.89
C LYS A 115 -5.55 9.24 -11.81
N ILE A 116 -5.79 9.64 -10.56
CA ILE A 116 -4.94 9.23 -9.42
C ILE A 116 -4.99 7.71 -9.22
N ARG A 117 -6.17 7.09 -9.38
CA ARG A 117 -6.32 5.62 -9.30
C ARG A 117 -5.51 4.94 -10.41
N PHE A 118 -5.66 5.39 -11.65
CA PHE A 118 -4.95 4.85 -12.80
C PHE A 118 -3.43 5.02 -12.69
N GLU A 119 -2.94 6.19 -12.26
CA GLU A 119 -1.51 6.42 -12.05
C GLU A 119 -0.93 5.54 -10.94
N ARG A 120 -1.69 5.31 -9.86
CA ARG A 120 -1.29 4.36 -8.79
C ARG A 120 -1.24 2.93 -9.29
N GLU A 121 -2.19 2.51 -10.10
CA GLU A 121 -2.20 1.16 -10.67
C GLU A 121 -1.06 0.97 -11.68
N LYS A 122 -0.80 1.97 -12.52
CA LYS A 122 0.32 1.97 -13.47
C LYS A 122 1.68 1.96 -12.78
N THR A 123 1.84 2.70 -11.69
CA THR A 123 3.09 2.68 -10.90
C THR A 123 3.27 1.33 -10.22
N LYS A 124 2.21 0.78 -9.63
CA LYS A 124 2.22 -0.57 -9.05
C LYS A 124 2.56 -1.64 -10.09
N SER A 125 1.99 -1.61 -11.29
CA SER A 125 2.29 -2.59 -12.34
C SER A 125 3.73 -2.50 -12.84
N ILE A 126 4.29 -1.28 -12.93
CA ILE A 126 5.72 -1.08 -13.25
C ILE A 126 6.62 -1.61 -12.13
N GLU A 127 6.27 -1.36 -10.87
CA GLU A 127 7.02 -1.88 -9.71
C GLU A 127 6.98 -3.41 -9.65
N ASP A 128 5.81 -4.00 -9.89
CA ASP A 128 5.63 -5.45 -9.90
C ASP A 128 6.39 -6.09 -11.08
N ALA A 129 6.37 -5.47 -12.27
CA ALA A 129 7.17 -5.89 -13.41
C ALA A 129 8.68 -5.76 -13.16
N ALA A 130 9.12 -4.71 -12.44
CA ALA A 130 10.52 -4.55 -12.05
C ALA A 130 10.96 -5.62 -11.05
N LYS A 131 10.12 -5.94 -10.06
CA LYS A 131 10.38 -7.02 -9.09
C LYS A 131 10.40 -8.40 -9.76
N MET A 132 9.53 -8.63 -10.76
CA MET A 132 9.55 -9.85 -11.58
C MET A 132 10.87 -9.99 -12.32
N ALA A 133 11.30 -8.95 -13.02
CA ALA A 133 12.58 -8.94 -13.74
C ALA A 133 13.79 -9.14 -12.81
N GLU A 134 13.70 -8.64 -11.57
CA GLU A 134 14.73 -8.87 -10.55
C GLU A 134 14.76 -10.32 -10.04
N ARG A 135 13.60 -10.92 -9.76
CA ARG A 135 13.49 -12.34 -9.35
C ARG A 135 14.00 -13.29 -10.44
N GLU A 136 13.65 -13.01 -11.68
CA GLU A 136 14.09 -13.78 -12.84
C GLU A 136 15.62 -13.68 -13.05
N ALA A 137 16.22 -12.53 -12.73
CA ALA A 137 17.66 -12.35 -12.76
C ALA A 137 18.41 -13.06 -11.61
N THR A 138 17.75 -13.35 -10.48
CA THR A 138 18.37 -14.02 -9.32
C THR A 138 18.27 -15.56 -9.35
N ASN A 139 17.37 -16.13 -10.15
CA ASN A 139 17.26 -17.58 -10.35
C ASN A 139 18.26 -18.11 -11.39
N LEU A 140 19.56 -17.93 -11.12
CA LEU A 140 20.59 -18.74 -11.78
C LEU A 140 20.59 -20.14 -11.15
N PRO A 141 20.68 -21.22 -11.96
CA PRO A 141 20.62 -22.59 -11.47
C PRO A 141 21.81 -22.88 -10.55
N LEU A 142 21.54 -23.01 -9.25
CA LEU A 142 22.47 -23.58 -8.28
C LEU A 142 22.60 -25.08 -8.56
N THR A 143 23.81 -25.51 -8.87
CA THR A 143 24.16 -26.92 -9.06
C THR A 143 23.92 -27.74 -7.79
N PRO A 144 23.46 -28.99 -7.91
CA PRO A 144 23.11 -29.81 -6.75
C PRO A 144 24.39 -30.32 -6.07
N SER A 145 24.61 -29.91 -4.82
CA SER A 145 25.64 -30.50 -3.95
C SER A 145 25.01 -31.04 -2.67
N GLY A 146 24.85 -32.36 -2.68
CA GLY A 146 25.00 -33.32 -1.58
C GLY A 146 24.68 -32.93 -0.13
N SER A 147 23.63 -33.60 0.39
CA SER A 147 23.73 -34.53 1.53
C SER A 147 24.29 -33.98 2.85
N THR A 148 23.41 -33.48 3.74
CA THR A 148 23.60 -33.53 5.21
C THR A 148 22.32 -33.08 5.94
N GLY A 149 21.20 -33.79 5.77
CA GLY A 149 19.89 -33.35 6.27
C GLY A 149 19.07 -34.38 7.04
N ALA A 150 19.69 -35.37 7.68
CA ALA A 150 18.95 -36.50 8.29
C ALA A 150 19.15 -36.66 9.81
N ILE A 151 19.84 -35.75 10.50
CA ILE A 151 20.18 -35.94 11.93
C ILE A 151 19.56 -34.88 12.87
N MET A 152 19.06 -33.74 12.37
CA MET A 152 18.43 -32.72 13.24
C MET A 152 16.98 -33.02 13.64
N HIS A 153 16.27 -33.88 12.92
CA HIS A 153 14.82 -34.05 13.10
C HIS A 153 14.41 -34.90 14.32
N ALA A 154 15.36 -35.48 15.06
CA ALA A 154 15.10 -36.38 16.19
C ALA A 154 15.31 -35.73 17.57
N LEU A 155 15.80 -34.49 17.63
CA LEU A 155 16.02 -33.74 18.88
C LEU A 155 14.95 -32.68 19.16
N GLU A 156 14.05 -32.45 18.21
CA GLU A 156 13.02 -31.40 18.27
C GLU A 156 11.73 -31.88 18.99
N ASP A 157 11.46 -33.19 19.00
CA ASP A 157 10.21 -33.74 19.54
C ASP A 157 10.13 -33.78 21.07
N HIS A 158 11.25 -33.70 21.81
CA HIS A 158 11.24 -33.74 23.28
C HIS A 158 11.12 -32.37 23.95
N ARG A 159 11.26 -31.26 23.21
CA ARG A 159 11.12 -29.90 23.75
C ARG A 159 9.66 -29.44 23.83
N HIS A 160 8.78 -30.00 22.99
CA HIS A 160 7.39 -29.57 22.87
C HIS A 160 6.43 -29.97 24.02
N GLN A 161 6.84 -30.85 24.94
CA GLN A 161 5.96 -31.30 26.02
C GLN A 161 6.05 -30.47 27.32
N LYS A 162 7.16 -29.74 27.54
CA LYS A 162 7.35 -28.91 28.75
C LYS A 162 6.87 -27.45 28.56
N ASP A 163 6.77 -26.99 27.31
CA ASP A 163 6.26 -25.66 26.97
C ASP A 163 4.71 -25.60 26.92
N SER A 164 4.03 -26.75 26.89
CA SER A 164 2.56 -26.82 26.77
C SER A 164 1.80 -26.29 28.00
N ALA A 165 2.38 -26.40 29.21
CA ALA A 165 1.75 -25.89 30.44
C ALA A 165 1.99 -24.38 30.65
N ALA A 166 3.05 -23.80 30.07
CA ALA A 166 3.28 -22.35 30.05
C ALA A 166 2.52 -21.68 28.89
N ALA A 167 2.34 -22.38 27.76
CA ALA A 167 1.55 -21.92 26.62
C ALA A 167 0.05 -21.80 26.93
N ALA A 168 -0.50 -22.60 27.86
CA ALA A 168 -1.89 -22.48 28.30
C ALA A 168 -2.21 -21.14 29.00
N ASN A 169 -1.20 -20.42 29.48
CA ASN A 169 -1.37 -19.09 30.08
C ASN A 169 -0.96 -17.96 29.12
N MET A 170 -0.49 -18.30 27.92
CA MET A 170 -0.21 -17.34 26.87
C MET A 170 -1.53 -17.07 26.15
N GLN A 171 -2.37 -16.23 26.78
CA GLN A 171 -3.51 -15.62 26.13
C GLN A 171 -2.99 -14.93 24.86
N SER A 172 -3.11 -15.62 23.72
CA SER A 172 -2.59 -15.15 22.44
C SER A 172 -3.38 -13.91 22.05
N LYS A 173 -2.82 -12.76 22.40
CA LYS A 173 -3.40 -11.44 22.17
C LYS A 173 -3.18 -11.10 20.70
N GLU A 174 -4.22 -11.19 19.91
CA GLU A 174 -4.16 -10.83 18.50
C GLU A 174 -4.74 -9.43 18.26
N VAL A 175 -4.04 -8.61 17.48
CA VAL A 175 -4.55 -7.28 17.09
C VAL A 175 -5.47 -7.44 15.89
N ILE A 176 -6.76 -7.14 16.06
CA ILE A 176 -7.74 -7.23 14.97
C ILE A 176 -8.00 -5.88 14.31
N TYR A 177 -7.71 -4.78 15.00
CA TYR A 177 -7.85 -3.44 14.48
C TYR A 177 -6.85 -2.50 15.14
N GLU A 178 -6.17 -1.69 14.33
CA GLU A 178 -5.39 -0.54 14.77
C GLU A 178 -5.72 0.62 13.83
N GLY A 179 -6.24 1.71 14.39
CA GLY A 179 -6.64 2.85 13.58
C GLY A 179 -6.97 4.08 14.39
N THR A 180 -7.42 5.11 13.70
CA THR A 180 -7.88 6.36 14.31
C THR A 180 -9.31 6.63 13.87
N LYS A 181 -10.18 6.94 14.83
CA LYS A 181 -11.54 7.41 14.57
C LYS A 181 -11.67 8.90 14.91
N LEU A 182 -12.29 9.66 14.00
CA LEU A 182 -12.62 11.06 14.20
C LEU A 182 -14.09 11.20 14.59
N PHE A 183 -14.35 11.82 15.74
CA PHE A 183 -15.69 12.10 16.23
C PHE A 183 -16.09 13.52 15.84
N TRP A 184 -16.77 13.63 14.69
CA TRP A 184 -17.10 14.93 14.06
C TRP A 184 -17.89 15.89 14.95
N ARG A 185 -18.67 15.38 15.91
CA ARG A 185 -19.49 16.23 16.80
C ARG A 185 -18.67 16.91 17.89
N THR A 186 -17.69 16.20 18.44
CA THR A 186 -16.78 16.69 19.49
C THR A 186 -15.49 17.26 18.91
N HIS A 187 -15.23 17.02 17.62
CA HIS A 187 -13.96 17.31 16.93
C HIS A 187 -12.76 16.59 17.52
N GLU A 188 -12.99 15.46 18.19
CA GLU A 188 -11.93 14.70 18.83
C GLU A 188 -11.43 13.55 17.98
N LYS A 189 -10.11 13.40 17.99
CA LYS A 189 -9.37 12.32 17.33
C LYS A 189 -8.98 11.27 18.37
N ILE A 190 -9.48 10.05 18.19
CA ILE A 190 -9.24 8.93 19.11
C ILE A 190 -8.52 7.80 18.36
N ASP A 191 -7.34 7.44 18.84
CA ASP A 191 -6.58 6.27 18.40
C ASP A 191 -7.13 5.04 19.12
N ILE A 192 -7.40 3.97 18.37
CA ILE A 192 -8.10 2.78 18.84
C ILE A 192 -7.29 1.55 18.44
N VAL A 193 -7.09 0.64 19.41
CA VAL A 193 -6.52 -0.68 19.18
C VAL A 193 -7.47 -1.72 19.77
N MET A 194 -7.84 -2.72 18.99
CA MET A 194 -8.70 -3.81 19.42
C MET A 194 -7.91 -5.11 19.45
N HIS A 195 -7.98 -5.79 20.59
CA HIS A 195 -7.32 -7.04 20.85
C HIS A 195 -8.33 -8.15 21.04
N GLU A 196 -8.19 -9.23 20.28
CA GLU A 196 -9.02 -10.42 20.43
C GLU A 196 -8.39 -11.41 21.39
N TYR A 197 -9.22 -11.94 22.28
CA TYR A 197 -8.88 -13.00 23.22
C TYR A 197 -9.76 -14.21 22.91
N SER A 198 -9.36 -15.01 21.91
CA SER A 198 -10.15 -16.14 21.40
C SER A 198 -10.54 -17.14 22.50
N ALA A 199 -9.64 -17.43 23.43
CA ALA A 199 -9.90 -18.36 24.55
C ALA A 199 -10.96 -17.85 25.55
N LEU A 200 -11.17 -16.53 25.61
CA LEU A 200 -12.13 -15.90 26.53
C LEU A 200 -13.36 -15.37 25.80
N HIS A 201 -13.46 -15.61 24.48
CA HIS A 201 -14.53 -15.11 23.62
C HIS A 201 -14.86 -13.62 23.85
N CYS A 202 -13.82 -12.79 23.97
CA CYS A 202 -13.99 -11.36 24.14
C CYS A 202 -13.00 -10.54 23.30
N ILE A 203 -13.36 -9.28 23.07
CA ILE A 203 -12.53 -8.29 22.40
C ILE A 203 -12.29 -7.15 23.39
N VAL A 204 -11.03 -6.80 23.62
CA VAL A 204 -10.66 -5.65 24.44
C VAL A 204 -10.29 -4.49 23.53
N MET A 205 -11.05 -3.40 23.63
CA MET A 205 -10.77 -2.16 22.95
C MET A 205 -10.03 -1.20 23.88
N CYS A 206 -8.81 -0.84 23.49
CA CYS A 206 -8.02 0.21 24.08
C CYS A 206 -8.15 1.47 23.24
N SER A 207 -8.21 2.63 23.88
CA SER A 207 -8.29 3.88 23.14
C SER A 207 -7.56 5.03 23.82
N TYR A 208 -7.03 5.93 22.99
CA TYR A 208 -6.27 7.09 23.39
C TYR A 208 -6.79 8.32 22.66
N ASN A 209 -7.16 9.36 23.40
CA ASN A 209 -7.61 10.61 22.82
C ASN A 209 -6.41 11.49 22.48
N ALA A 210 -6.06 11.55 21.20
CA ALA A 210 -4.94 12.37 20.72
C ALA A 210 -5.19 13.89 20.86
N THR A 211 -6.44 14.29 21.14
CA THR A 211 -6.86 15.70 21.26
C THR A 211 -6.67 16.20 22.68
N THR A 212 -7.23 15.47 23.65
CA THR A 212 -7.13 15.78 25.09
C THR A 212 -5.87 15.23 25.73
N ASP A 213 -5.16 14.32 25.05
CA ASP A 213 -3.95 13.66 25.55
C ASP A 213 -4.23 12.69 26.71
N GLU A 214 -5.40 12.06 26.70
CA GLU A 214 -5.87 11.17 27.76
C GLU A 214 -6.24 9.78 27.23
N ALA A 215 -5.89 8.74 27.99
CA ALA A 215 -6.33 7.37 27.70
C ALA A 215 -7.75 7.16 28.21
N HIS A 216 -8.63 6.57 27.39
CA HIS A 216 -9.95 6.16 27.85
C HIS A 216 -9.88 4.79 28.55
N PRO A 217 -10.83 4.49 29.46
CA PRO A 217 -10.96 3.16 30.04
C PRO A 217 -11.12 2.07 28.96
N ASN A 218 -10.52 0.90 29.20
CA ASN A 218 -10.66 -0.24 28.30
C ASN A 218 -12.11 -0.73 28.27
N ILE A 219 -12.64 -0.98 27.07
CA ILE A 219 -13.98 -1.56 26.89
C ILE A 219 -13.81 -3.03 26.53
N ILE A 220 -14.43 -3.93 27.30
CA ILE A 220 -14.40 -5.37 27.06
C ILE A 220 -15.74 -5.77 26.46
N ILE A 221 -15.67 -6.40 25.29
CA ILE A 221 -16.81 -6.63 24.42
C ILE A 221 -17.02 -8.14 24.29
N ASN A 222 -18.26 -8.59 24.48
CA ASN A 222 -18.61 -10.00 24.29
C ASN A 222 -18.59 -10.36 22.79
N LYS A 223 -17.64 -11.22 22.40
CA LYS A 223 -17.45 -11.61 20.99
C LYS A 223 -18.61 -12.48 20.50
N THR A 224 -19.13 -13.39 21.32
CA THR A 224 -20.17 -14.35 20.90
C THR A 224 -21.45 -13.62 20.49
N MET A 225 -21.82 -12.56 21.23
CA MET A 225 -22.99 -11.73 20.90
C MET A 225 -22.87 -11.05 19.53
N ILE A 226 -21.66 -10.67 19.13
CA ILE A 226 -21.42 -10.08 17.80
C ILE A 226 -21.55 -11.16 16.73
N GLU A 227 -20.92 -12.32 16.93
CA GLU A 227 -20.97 -13.45 16.00
C GLU A 227 -22.41 -13.94 15.80
N ASP A 228 -23.22 -14.01 16.85
CA ASP A 228 -24.63 -14.39 16.78
C ASP A 228 -25.50 -13.37 16.02
N THR A 229 -25.06 -12.11 15.94
CA THR A 229 -25.80 -11.04 15.23
C THR A 229 -25.44 -10.96 13.75
N ILE A 230 -24.28 -11.49 13.36
CA ILE A 230 -23.80 -11.41 11.98
C ILE A 230 -24.46 -12.52 11.17
N GLU A 231 -25.19 -12.16 10.12
CA GLU A 231 -25.80 -13.13 9.20
C GLU A 231 -24.72 -13.82 8.35
N ASP A 232 -24.74 -15.16 8.34
CA ASP A 232 -23.78 -15.98 7.57
C ASP A 232 -23.74 -15.59 6.08
N GLU A 233 -24.87 -15.19 5.49
CA GLU A 233 -24.95 -14.79 4.08
C GLU A 233 -24.09 -13.55 3.77
N ALA A 234 -24.16 -12.54 4.64
CA ALA A 234 -23.37 -11.31 4.49
C ALA A 234 -21.86 -11.58 4.65
N VAL A 235 -21.50 -12.52 5.54
CA VAL A 235 -20.10 -12.97 5.69
C VAL A 235 -19.64 -13.64 4.40
N GLN A 236 -20.42 -14.58 3.86
CA GLN A 236 -20.07 -15.31 2.63
C GLN A 236 -19.89 -14.37 1.42
N GLU A 237 -20.73 -13.33 1.29
CA GLU A 237 -20.58 -12.34 0.23
C GLU A 237 -19.26 -11.58 0.35
N GLN A 238 -18.96 -11.02 1.53
CA GLN A 238 -17.70 -10.29 1.77
C GLN A 238 -16.48 -11.19 1.60
N LEU A 239 -16.59 -12.45 2.02
CA LEU A 239 -15.55 -13.46 1.92
C LEU A 239 -15.29 -13.82 0.46
N SER A 240 -16.32 -13.94 -0.38
CA SER A 240 -16.17 -14.14 -1.82
C SER A 240 -15.48 -12.95 -2.51
N ALA A 241 -15.81 -11.72 -2.12
CA ALA A 241 -15.19 -10.51 -2.65
C ALA A 241 -13.71 -10.40 -2.22
N GLN A 242 -13.41 -10.66 -0.95
CA GLN A 242 -12.03 -10.65 -0.43
C GLN A 242 -11.19 -11.79 -1.01
N ARG A 243 -11.77 -12.97 -1.28
CA ARG A 243 -11.07 -14.05 -2.00
C ARG A 243 -10.64 -13.59 -3.39
N GLN A 244 -11.51 -12.90 -4.14
CA GLN A 244 -11.16 -12.36 -5.45
C GLN A 244 -10.04 -11.30 -5.35
N GLU A 245 -10.15 -10.38 -4.39
CA GLU A 245 -9.12 -9.36 -4.15
C GLU A 245 -7.77 -9.99 -3.77
N TYR A 246 -7.78 -10.99 -2.90
CA TYR A 246 -6.58 -11.71 -2.49
C TYR A 246 -5.91 -12.43 -3.67
N CYS A 247 -6.70 -13.14 -4.49
CA CYS A 247 -6.20 -13.78 -5.71
C CYS A 247 -5.56 -12.77 -6.67
N LEU A 248 -6.19 -11.62 -6.90
CA LEU A 248 -5.64 -10.55 -7.73
C LEU A 248 -4.33 -9.99 -7.14
N ARG A 249 -4.30 -9.74 -5.82
CA ARG A 249 -3.14 -9.18 -5.12
C ARG A 249 -1.92 -10.11 -5.13
N LYS A 250 -2.15 -11.42 -5.00
CA LYS A 250 -1.10 -12.45 -5.01
C LYS A 250 -0.81 -13.00 -6.41
N GLN A 251 -1.50 -12.50 -7.44
CA GLN A 251 -1.38 -12.96 -8.84
C GLN A 251 -1.64 -14.47 -8.98
N ILE A 252 -2.58 -14.99 -8.20
CA ILE A 252 -3.01 -16.38 -8.24
C ILE A 252 -4.02 -16.49 -9.39
N VAL A 253 -3.53 -16.76 -10.60
CA VAL A 253 -4.36 -16.95 -11.80
C VAL A 253 -4.52 -18.44 -12.10
N GLY A 254 -5.76 -18.94 -12.10
CA GLY A 254 -6.10 -20.27 -12.59
C GLY A 254 -5.81 -21.45 -11.65
N ARG A 255 -5.30 -21.22 -10.43
CA ARG A 255 -5.25 -22.24 -9.37
C ARG A 255 -6.23 -21.91 -8.24
N LYS A 256 -6.67 -22.93 -7.51
CA LYS A 256 -7.40 -22.75 -6.26
C LYS A 256 -6.46 -22.24 -5.15
N LEU A 257 -7.03 -21.49 -4.20
CA LEU A 257 -6.34 -21.15 -2.96
C LEU A 257 -6.00 -22.44 -2.21
N THR A 258 -4.85 -22.45 -1.56
CA THR A 258 -4.50 -23.50 -0.59
C THR A 258 -5.30 -23.30 0.69
N ASP A 259 -5.47 -24.36 1.48
CA ASP A 259 -6.25 -24.31 2.73
C ASP A 259 -5.70 -23.23 3.70
N ASP A 260 -4.38 -23.03 3.74
CA ASP A 260 -3.74 -21.98 4.55
C ASP A 260 -4.04 -20.56 4.03
N GLU A 261 -4.04 -20.38 2.70
CA GLU A 261 -4.41 -19.09 2.07
C GLU A 261 -5.90 -18.79 2.25
N GLU A 262 -6.75 -19.82 2.19
CA GLU A 262 -8.18 -19.71 2.44
C GLU A 262 -8.42 -19.29 3.90
N ALA A 263 -7.78 -19.97 4.87
CA ALA A 263 -7.85 -19.61 6.28
C ALA A 263 -7.36 -18.17 6.55
N GLU A 264 -6.29 -17.71 5.89
CA GLU A 264 -5.81 -16.32 6.01
C GLU A 264 -6.87 -15.31 5.53
N VAL A 265 -7.54 -15.59 4.41
CA VAL A 265 -8.58 -14.72 3.87
C VAL A 265 -9.80 -14.69 4.78
N GLU A 266 -10.26 -15.86 5.23
CA GLU A 266 -11.42 -15.97 6.13
C GLU A 266 -11.18 -15.21 7.44
N GLU A 267 -9.98 -15.38 7.99
CA GLU A 267 -9.58 -14.71 9.21
C GLU A 267 -9.46 -13.18 9.04
N SER A 268 -8.93 -12.72 7.90
CA SER A 268 -8.89 -11.30 7.56
C SER A 268 -10.30 -10.70 7.41
N VAL A 269 -11.22 -11.41 6.76
CA VAL A 269 -12.63 -10.98 6.60
C VAL A 269 -13.30 -10.91 7.97
N ARG A 270 -13.15 -11.95 8.78
CA ARG A 270 -13.72 -12.03 10.13
C ARG A 270 -13.28 -10.85 10.99
N ARG A 271 -11.98 -10.52 11.02
CA ARG A 271 -11.45 -9.34 11.74
C ARG A 271 -12.02 -8.03 11.23
N GLY A 272 -12.15 -7.89 9.91
CA GLY A 272 -12.76 -6.74 9.26
C GLY A 272 -14.22 -6.54 9.70
N ILE A 273 -15.00 -7.61 9.74
CA ILE A 273 -16.41 -7.57 10.16
C ILE A 273 -16.53 -7.21 11.64
N LEU A 274 -15.78 -7.89 12.52
CA LEU A 274 -15.81 -7.64 13.96
C LEU A 274 -15.41 -6.20 14.30
N SER A 275 -14.32 -5.71 13.71
CA SER A 275 -13.85 -4.34 13.95
C SER A 275 -14.83 -3.29 13.42
N ASN A 276 -15.36 -3.47 12.20
CA ASN A 276 -16.37 -2.56 11.64
C ASN A 276 -17.67 -2.57 12.46
N TYR A 277 -18.09 -3.73 12.95
CA TYR A 277 -19.28 -3.85 13.80
C TYR A 277 -19.15 -2.99 15.07
N ILE A 278 -18.00 -3.07 15.74
CA ILE A 278 -17.70 -2.27 16.94
C ILE A 278 -17.59 -0.79 16.58
N LEU A 279 -16.85 -0.45 15.52
CA LEU A 279 -16.64 0.93 15.10
C LEU A 279 -17.93 1.64 14.71
N LEU A 280 -18.90 0.97 14.06
CA LEU A 280 -20.18 1.58 13.71
C LEU A 280 -21.01 1.95 14.95
N ARG A 281 -20.85 1.21 16.04
CA ARG A 281 -21.58 1.39 17.30
C ARG A 281 -20.87 2.32 18.27
N LEU A 282 -19.56 2.48 18.13
CA LEU A 282 -18.77 3.32 19.00
C LEU A 282 -19.16 4.80 18.89
N GLN A 283 -19.68 5.34 19.98
CA GLN A 283 -20.07 6.73 20.14
C GLN A 283 -19.38 7.35 21.35
N GLN A 284 -19.33 8.68 21.36
CA GLN A 284 -18.81 9.47 22.46
C GLN A 284 -19.98 10.21 23.11
N ARG A 285 -20.04 10.17 24.44
CA ARG A 285 -21.05 10.87 25.24
C ARG A 285 -20.36 11.69 26.32
N GLU A 286 -20.87 12.88 26.56
CA GLU A 286 -20.47 13.69 27.71
C GLU A 286 -21.01 13.04 28.98
N ASN A 287 -20.13 12.74 29.94
CA ASN A 287 -20.56 12.19 31.21
C ASN A 287 -21.20 13.30 32.07
N PRO A 288 -22.51 13.25 32.37
CA PRO A 288 -23.18 14.30 33.13
C PRO A 288 -22.82 14.27 34.62
N ALA A 289 -22.16 13.21 35.10
CA ALA A 289 -21.84 13.04 36.52
C ALA A 289 -20.63 13.88 36.96
N THR A 290 -19.71 14.19 36.03
CA THR A 290 -18.61 15.13 36.27
C THR A 290 -19.12 16.54 36.07
N GLY A 291 -19.35 17.28 37.16
CA GLY A 291 -19.86 18.65 37.13
C GLY A 291 -19.15 19.55 36.12
N ALA A 292 -19.86 20.57 35.63
CA ALA A 292 -19.61 21.36 34.41
C ALA A 292 -18.21 21.99 34.17
N ALA A 293 -17.24 21.81 35.07
CA ALA A 293 -15.89 22.35 34.91
C ALA A 293 -15.02 21.50 33.95
N GLU A 294 -15.19 20.18 33.94
CA GLU A 294 -14.45 19.25 33.06
C GLU A 294 -15.38 18.10 32.66
N ALA A 295 -16.14 18.28 31.58
CA ALA A 295 -17.03 17.24 31.06
C ALA A 295 -16.18 16.11 30.46
N ALA A 296 -15.77 15.16 31.30
CA ALA A 296 -15.09 13.96 30.83
C ALA A 296 -15.96 13.23 29.81
N THR A 297 -15.42 13.04 28.61
CA THR A 297 -16.11 12.29 27.56
C THR A 297 -15.89 10.80 27.76
N GLU A 298 -16.97 10.04 27.70
CA GLU A 298 -16.96 8.59 27.82
C GLU A 298 -17.29 7.94 26.47
N LEU A 299 -16.56 6.88 26.15
CA LEU A 299 -16.84 6.05 24.99
C LEU A 299 -17.84 4.95 25.35
N PHE A 300 -18.86 4.79 24.52
CA PHE A 300 -19.88 3.76 24.71
C PHE A 300 -20.31 3.16 23.37
N LEU A 301 -20.86 1.94 23.40
CA LEU A 301 -21.40 1.28 22.23
C LEU A 301 -22.91 1.52 22.15
N LYS A 302 -23.34 2.28 21.14
CA LYS A 302 -24.75 2.54 20.88
C LYS A 302 -25.40 1.34 20.20
N LYS A 303 -26.52 0.88 20.73
CA LYS A 303 -27.39 -0.12 20.08
C LYS A 303 -27.96 0.42 18.77
N LEU A 304 -27.82 -0.34 17.69
CA LEU A 304 -28.47 -0.07 16.40
C LEU A 304 -29.84 -0.73 16.32
N HIS A 305 -30.67 -0.31 15.37
CA HIS A 305 -32.05 -0.78 15.23
C HIS A 305 -32.17 -2.26 14.83
N LEU A 306 -31.15 -2.82 14.19
CA LEU A 306 -31.09 -4.23 13.80
C LEU A 306 -30.47 -5.12 14.89
N ASP A 307 -30.04 -4.54 16.00
CA ASP A 307 -29.38 -5.29 17.07
C ASP A 307 -30.42 -6.04 17.92
N THR A 308 -30.23 -7.35 18.03
CA THR A 308 -31.11 -8.25 18.80
C THR A 308 -30.82 -8.23 20.31
N TYR A 309 -29.63 -7.80 20.72
CA TYR A 309 -29.18 -7.77 22.11
C TYR A 309 -29.71 -6.55 22.90
N GLU A 310 -29.70 -6.61 24.23
CA GLU A 310 -30.16 -5.52 25.10
C GLU A 310 -29.11 -4.39 25.22
N GLU A 311 -29.55 -3.14 25.40
CA GLU A 311 -28.60 -2.02 25.53
C GLU A 311 -27.67 -2.24 26.73
N GLY A 312 -26.36 -2.23 26.48
CA GLY A 312 -25.33 -2.50 27.50
C GLY A 312 -24.90 -3.97 27.63
N SER A 313 -25.65 -4.95 27.13
CA SER A 313 -25.28 -6.37 27.26
C SER A 313 -24.05 -6.78 26.45
N LEU A 314 -23.65 -5.94 25.50
CA LEU A 314 -22.47 -6.15 24.66
C LEU A 314 -21.16 -5.88 25.42
N ILE A 315 -21.20 -5.04 26.46
CA ILE A 315 -20.04 -4.73 27.30
C ILE A 315 -20.08 -5.65 28.51
N ILE A 316 -18.99 -6.36 28.78
CA ILE A 316 -18.87 -7.32 29.88
C ILE A 316 -17.80 -6.88 30.88
N GLU A 317 -17.91 -7.38 32.10
CA GLU A 317 -16.84 -7.27 33.09
C GLU A 317 -15.63 -8.14 32.69
N ASN A 318 -14.46 -7.87 33.29
CA ASN A 318 -13.23 -8.60 32.95
C ASN A 318 -13.38 -10.11 33.20
N PRO A 319 -13.35 -10.96 32.16
CA PRO A 319 -13.56 -12.40 32.29
C PRO A 319 -12.34 -13.18 32.85
N GLY A 320 -11.35 -12.48 33.41
CA GLY A 320 -10.11 -13.08 33.91
C GLY A 320 -8.88 -12.80 33.04
N ILE A 321 -8.87 -11.71 32.28
CA ILE A 321 -7.69 -11.22 31.57
C ILE A 321 -6.66 -10.76 32.61
N ALA A 322 -5.54 -11.48 32.69
CA ALA A 322 -4.53 -11.27 33.72
C ALA A 322 -3.79 -9.92 33.53
N THR A 323 -3.44 -9.60 32.28
CA THR A 323 -2.74 -8.36 31.92
C THR A 323 -3.54 -7.63 30.87
N MET A 324 -4.14 -6.50 31.25
CA MET A 324 -4.87 -5.67 30.31
C MET A 324 -3.91 -5.10 29.24
N PRO A 325 -4.36 -5.05 27.98
CA PRO A 325 -3.59 -4.38 26.94
C PRO A 325 -3.40 -2.89 27.29
N LEU A 326 -2.19 -2.39 27.04
CA LEU A 326 -1.88 -0.99 27.23
C LEU A 326 -2.58 -0.14 26.16
N PRO A 327 -2.99 1.10 26.48
CA PRO A 327 -3.51 2.03 25.50
C PRO A 327 -2.49 2.29 24.38
N PRO A 328 -2.95 2.61 23.16
CA PRO A 328 -2.05 2.95 22.07
C PRO A 328 -1.10 4.08 22.47
N GLU A 329 0.16 3.94 22.07
CA GLU A 329 1.16 4.97 22.32
C GLU A 329 0.77 6.27 21.61
N LYS A 330 1.03 7.40 22.29
CA LYS A 330 0.82 8.72 21.74
C LYS A 330 1.63 8.86 20.45
N LYS A 331 0.95 8.84 19.30
CA LYS A 331 1.58 9.15 18.02
C LYS A 331 2.06 10.60 18.08
N GLU A 332 3.36 10.80 17.95
CA GLU A 332 3.97 12.12 17.97
C GLU A 332 3.27 13.00 16.93
N LYS A 333 2.77 14.17 17.34
CA LYS A 333 2.06 15.07 16.44
C LYS A 333 3.05 15.46 15.35
N VAL A 334 2.83 14.97 14.12
CA VAL A 334 3.65 15.35 12.96
C VAL A 334 3.63 16.87 12.88
N ASN A 335 4.75 17.48 13.23
CA ASN A 335 4.87 18.92 13.21
C ASN A 335 4.78 19.37 11.75
N VAL A 336 3.66 20.00 11.38
CA VAL A 336 3.40 20.40 9.99
C VAL A 336 4.51 21.33 9.47
N ALA A 337 5.13 22.13 10.35
CA ALA A 337 6.26 22.97 9.98
C ALA A 337 7.50 22.14 9.63
N GLU A 338 7.80 21.09 10.41
CA GLU A 338 8.88 20.14 10.11
C GLU A 338 8.58 19.32 8.86
N PHE A 339 7.34 18.86 8.69
CA PHE A 339 6.93 18.15 7.47
C PHE A 339 7.06 19.03 6.22
N ARG A 340 6.71 20.32 6.32
CA ARG A 340 6.92 21.30 5.24
C ARG A 340 8.41 21.53 4.98
N LYS A 341 9.23 21.63 6.03
CA LYS A 341 10.69 21.76 5.94
C LYS A 341 11.31 20.54 5.25
N MET A 342 10.91 19.34 5.65
CA MET A 342 11.35 18.06 5.08
C MET A 342 10.95 17.95 3.60
N ASN A 343 9.71 18.30 3.24
CA ASN A 343 9.28 18.33 1.85
C ASN A 343 10.04 19.37 1.02
N ALA A 344 10.34 20.54 1.58
CA ALA A 344 11.17 21.54 0.91
C ALA A 344 12.60 21.02 0.68
N GLU A 345 13.16 20.29 1.64
CA GLU A 345 14.48 19.65 1.53
C GLU A 345 14.49 18.51 0.50
N ILE A 346 13.48 17.64 0.49
CA ILE A 346 13.31 16.60 -0.53
C ILE A 346 13.23 17.22 -1.93
N ARG A 347 12.48 18.32 -2.08
CA ARG A 347 12.40 19.04 -3.36
C ARG A 347 13.75 19.65 -3.77
N ARG A 348 14.51 20.23 -2.83
CA ARG A 348 15.87 20.73 -3.10
C ARG A 348 16.80 19.59 -3.51
N SER A 349 16.81 18.49 -2.77
CA SER A 349 17.61 17.30 -3.09
C SER A 349 17.25 16.71 -4.45
N SER A 350 15.95 16.65 -4.79
CA SER A 350 15.49 16.23 -6.12
C SER A 350 15.97 17.17 -7.23
N GLN A 351 15.94 18.49 -7.02
CA GLN A 351 16.47 19.47 -7.98
C GLN A 351 17.99 19.35 -8.14
N GLU A 352 18.72 19.13 -7.06
CA GLU A 352 20.18 18.91 -7.08
C GLU A 352 20.53 17.62 -7.83
N LEU A 353 19.81 16.52 -7.59
CA LEU A 353 19.96 15.27 -8.34
C LEU A 353 19.65 15.47 -9.83
N GLY A 354 18.64 16.27 -10.17
CA GLY A 354 18.34 16.67 -11.54
C GLY A 354 19.50 17.43 -12.20
N ARG A 355 20.09 18.39 -11.49
CA ARG A 355 21.26 19.16 -11.97
C ARG A 355 22.49 18.27 -12.14
N LEU A 356 22.77 17.38 -11.19
CA LEU A 356 23.86 16.42 -11.27
C LEU A 356 23.68 15.45 -12.44
N SER A 357 22.45 14.97 -12.67
CA SER A 357 22.12 14.12 -13.82
C SER A 357 22.36 14.85 -15.15
N MET A 358 21.94 16.12 -15.27
CA MET A 358 22.20 16.94 -16.46
C MET A 358 23.70 17.21 -16.66
N SER A 359 24.44 17.45 -15.57
CA SER A 359 25.90 17.59 -15.63
C SER A 359 26.57 16.29 -16.06
N ALA A 360 26.11 15.14 -15.58
CA ALA A 360 26.60 13.83 -16.00
C ALA A 360 26.31 13.56 -17.48
N LYS A 361 25.12 13.93 -17.99
CA LYS A 361 24.79 13.87 -19.42
C LYS A 361 25.74 14.74 -20.25
N ARG A 362 26.02 15.98 -19.82
CA ARG A 362 26.98 16.87 -20.50
C ARG A 362 28.38 16.29 -20.50
N MET A 363 28.86 15.77 -19.36
CA MET A 363 30.17 15.11 -19.29
C MET A 363 30.22 13.88 -20.18
N SER A 364 29.17 13.05 -20.20
CA SER A 364 29.08 11.89 -21.10
C SER A 364 29.12 12.30 -22.57
N SER A 365 28.44 13.39 -22.95
CA SER A 365 28.48 13.94 -24.30
C SER A 365 29.86 14.48 -24.67
N ILE A 366 30.55 15.16 -23.75
CA ILE A 366 31.93 15.63 -23.98
C ILE A 366 32.89 14.46 -24.14
N VAL A 367 32.76 13.42 -23.32
CA VAL A 367 33.59 12.20 -23.44
C VAL A 367 33.33 11.51 -24.77
N ALA A 368 32.07 11.37 -25.19
CA ALA A 368 31.72 10.80 -26.48
C ALA A 368 32.34 11.61 -27.64
N ALA A 369 32.16 12.94 -27.65
CA ALA A 369 32.75 13.82 -28.65
C ALA A 369 34.29 13.77 -28.66
N SER A 370 34.91 13.64 -27.49
CA SER A 370 36.37 13.49 -27.37
C SER A 370 36.84 12.15 -27.93
N MET A 371 36.12 11.05 -27.64
CA MET A 371 36.43 9.73 -28.19
C MET A 371 36.30 9.71 -29.72
N ASP A 372 35.30 10.40 -30.28
CA ASP A 372 35.15 10.57 -31.73
C ASP A 372 36.32 11.36 -32.33
N ALA A 373 36.75 12.44 -31.66
CA ALA A 373 37.88 13.27 -32.12
C ALA A 373 39.23 12.52 -32.09
N PHE A 374 39.46 11.65 -31.09
CA PHE A 374 40.65 10.81 -31.01
C PHE A 374 40.56 9.51 -31.83
N GLY A 375 39.37 9.12 -32.28
CA GLY A 375 39.13 7.95 -33.14
C GLY A 375 39.37 8.19 -34.64
N GLY A 376 39.69 9.42 -35.04
CA GLY A 376 40.00 9.80 -36.42
C GLY A 376 41.35 9.26 -36.89
N GLY A 377 41.41 8.01 -37.34
CA GLY A 377 42.61 7.51 -38.03
C GLY A 377 42.61 6.05 -38.49
N THR A 378 41.73 5.18 -37.98
CA THR A 378 41.77 3.76 -38.36
C THR A 378 40.44 3.26 -38.90
N ASN A 379 40.38 3.24 -40.23
CA ASN A 379 39.54 2.42 -41.12
C ASN A 379 38.16 1.96 -40.56
N PRO A 380 37.06 2.61 -40.94
CA PRO A 380 35.71 2.33 -40.42
C PRO A 380 35.10 0.98 -40.85
N ALA A 381 35.81 0.16 -41.64
CA ALA A 381 35.36 -1.17 -42.04
C ALA A 381 35.66 -2.29 -41.02
N ALA A 382 36.48 -2.04 -39.99
CA ALA A 382 36.93 -3.10 -39.07
C ALA A 382 36.27 -3.10 -37.68
N PHE A 383 35.42 -2.12 -37.35
CA PHE A 383 34.85 -1.96 -36.00
C PHE A 383 33.37 -1.58 -36.00
N GLY A 384 32.55 -2.29 -36.79
CA GLY A 384 31.10 -2.12 -36.87
C GLY A 384 30.30 -2.63 -35.65
N GLY A 385 30.76 -2.37 -34.41
CA GLY A 385 30.19 -3.01 -33.21
C GLY A 385 29.87 -2.14 -31.99
N ILE A 386 30.19 -0.83 -31.98
CA ILE A 386 30.13 -0.06 -30.71
C ILE A 386 29.16 1.15 -30.76
N SER A 387 28.59 1.50 -31.90
CA SER A 387 27.66 2.66 -32.03
C SER A 387 26.26 2.43 -31.44
N ALA A 388 26.03 1.37 -30.66
CA ALA A 388 24.75 1.03 -30.03
C ALA A 388 24.65 1.45 -28.54
N LEU A 389 25.31 2.54 -28.14
CA LEU A 389 25.25 3.09 -26.78
C LEU A 389 24.33 4.32 -26.69
N ASN A 390 23.22 4.32 -27.42
CA ASN A 390 22.08 5.18 -27.11
C ASN A 390 21.36 4.62 -25.87
N VAL A 391 21.76 5.09 -24.69
CA VAL A 391 21.29 4.68 -23.35
C VAL A 391 19.91 5.27 -23.03
N THR A 392 18.92 5.04 -23.88
CA THR A 392 17.50 5.33 -23.57
C THR A 392 16.52 4.23 -23.98
N THR A 393 16.92 3.18 -24.68
CA THR A 393 16.01 2.08 -24.99
C THR A 393 15.93 1.07 -23.85
N ARG A 394 14.69 0.81 -23.42
CA ARG A 394 14.27 0.08 -22.21
C ARG A 394 14.53 -1.44 -22.27
N SER A 395 15.20 -1.95 -23.31
CA SER A 395 15.48 -3.36 -23.53
C SER A 395 16.99 -3.58 -23.76
N GLY A 396 17.76 -3.55 -22.68
CA GLY A 396 19.19 -3.81 -22.74
C GLY A 396 19.47 -5.29 -22.97
N THR A 397 20.01 -5.65 -24.15
CA THR A 397 20.58 -6.98 -24.40
C THR A 397 21.62 -7.33 -23.33
N ALA A 398 21.84 -8.63 -23.06
CA ALA A 398 22.80 -9.11 -22.05
C ALA A 398 24.20 -8.49 -22.22
N ALA A 399 24.61 -8.19 -23.45
CA ALA A 399 25.85 -7.49 -23.77
C ALA A 399 25.86 -6.05 -23.23
N SER A 400 24.77 -5.29 -23.37
CA SER A 400 24.68 -3.92 -22.82
C SER A 400 24.75 -3.91 -21.29
N ILE A 401 24.15 -4.90 -20.63
CA ILE A 401 24.20 -5.08 -19.17
C ILE A 401 25.62 -5.39 -18.73
N ALA A 402 26.34 -6.24 -19.46
CA ALA A 402 27.74 -6.57 -19.15
C ALA A 402 28.66 -5.35 -19.30
N VAL A 403 28.47 -4.54 -20.35
CA VAL A 403 29.22 -3.29 -20.55
C VAL A 403 28.92 -2.28 -19.44
N LYS A 404 27.63 -2.07 -19.09
CA LYS A 404 27.23 -1.19 -17.99
C LYS A 404 27.83 -1.64 -16.65
N LYS A 405 27.84 -2.95 -16.37
CA LYS A 405 28.51 -3.51 -15.18
C LYS A 405 30.02 -3.24 -15.19
N LYS A 406 30.69 -3.35 -16.35
CA LYS A 406 32.13 -3.09 -16.47
C LYS A 406 32.46 -1.62 -16.26
N VAL A 407 31.68 -0.71 -16.84
CA VAL A 407 31.82 0.75 -16.66
C VAL A 407 31.55 1.16 -15.22
N MET A 408 30.48 0.65 -14.59
CA MET A 408 30.19 0.89 -13.17
C MET A 408 31.33 0.40 -12.26
N ARG A 409 31.90 -0.78 -12.53
CA ARG A 409 33.08 -1.26 -11.77
C ARG A 409 34.30 -0.36 -11.97
N ALA A 410 34.54 0.16 -13.17
CA ALA A 410 35.63 1.08 -13.43
C ALA A 410 35.43 2.42 -12.70
N LEU A 411 34.22 2.99 -12.75
CA LEU A 411 33.84 4.20 -12.01
C LEU A 411 34.00 4.03 -10.50
N LEU A 412 33.50 2.93 -9.93
CA LEU A 412 33.64 2.61 -8.51
C LEU A 412 35.11 2.38 -8.10
N ARG A 413 35.97 2.01 -9.05
CA ARG A 413 37.42 1.87 -8.83
C ARG A 413 38.20 3.15 -9.07
N SER A 414 37.60 4.22 -9.59
CA SER A 414 38.28 5.50 -9.76
C SER A 414 38.60 6.12 -8.39
N ASP A 415 39.77 6.75 -8.27
CA ASP A 415 40.21 7.33 -7.00
C ASP A 415 39.30 8.47 -6.54
N ALA A 416 38.73 9.24 -7.48
CA ALA A 416 37.76 10.28 -7.17
C ALA A 416 36.51 9.73 -6.45
N VAL A 417 35.95 8.61 -6.92
CA VAL A 417 34.78 7.99 -6.27
C VAL A 417 35.15 7.38 -4.93
N ARG A 418 36.34 6.78 -4.81
CA ARG A 418 36.86 6.29 -3.52
C ARG A 418 37.01 7.43 -2.52
N ASP A 419 37.53 8.59 -2.93
CA ASP A 419 37.71 9.73 -2.05
C ASP A 419 36.39 10.38 -1.64
N ILE A 420 35.40 10.45 -2.53
CA ILE A 420 34.04 10.87 -2.17
C ILE A 420 33.45 9.90 -1.15
N ARG A 421 33.59 8.59 -1.36
CA ARG A 421 33.10 7.56 -0.43
C ARG A 421 33.79 7.64 0.93
N ARG A 422 35.11 7.82 0.96
CA ARG A 422 35.88 8.02 2.20
C ARG A 422 35.39 9.26 2.96
N ARG A 423 35.20 10.39 2.28
CA ARG A 423 34.67 11.62 2.89
C ARG A 423 33.27 11.43 3.47
N LYS A 424 32.37 10.76 2.74
CA LYS A 424 31.01 10.46 3.24
C LYS A 424 31.04 9.52 4.44
N ILE A 425 31.86 8.48 4.41
CA ILE A 425 32.02 7.55 5.55
C ILE A 425 32.61 8.29 6.76
N ALA A 426 33.59 9.17 6.56
CA ALA A 426 34.17 9.97 7.64
C ALA A 426 33.12 10.92 8.26
N ALA A 427 32.37 11.67 7.43
CA ALA A 427 31.30 12.54 7.90
C ALA A 427 30.19 11.77 8.63
N PHE A 428 29.84 10.58 8.13
CA PHE A 428 28.84 9.72 8.79
C PHE A 428 29.35 9.17 10.13
N ARG A 429 30.64 8.80 10.22
CA ARG A 429 31.27 8.38 11.48
C ARG A 429 31.31 9.52 12.49
N GLU A 430 31.63 10.72 12.05
CA GLU A 430 31.61 11.92 12.90
C GLU A 430 30.20 12.25 13.38
N TYR A 431 29.20 12.14 12.49
CA TYR A 431 27.80 12.29 12.86
C TYR A 431 27.35 11.25 13.91
N LEU A 432 27.68 9.97 13.69
CA LEU A 432 27.37 8.91 14.65
C LEU A 432 28.10 9.09 15.98
N ALA A 433 29.36 9.52 15.97
CA ALA A 433 30.13 9.77 17.18
C ALA A 433 29.58 10.94 18.01
N ASN A 434 28.87 11.88 17.39
CA ASN A 434 28.25 13.02 18.08
C ASN A 434 26.76 12.80 18.38
N SER A 435 26.20 11.65 18.05
CA SER A 435 24.78 11.36 18.21
C SER A 435 24.53 10.64 19.55
N GLU A 436 23.91 11.34 20.52
CA GLU A 436 23.54 10.77 21.82
C GLU A 436 22.70 9.49 21.68
N TRP A 437 21.82 9.45 20.68
CA TRP A 437 21.00 8.26 20.38
C TRP A 437 21.85 7.05 19.98
N TYR A 438 22.93 7.27 19.22
CA TYR A 438 23.81 6.16 18.80
C TYR A 438 24.64 5.64 19.98
N GLU A 439 25.08 6.53 20.86
CA GLU A 439 25.76 6.13 22.10
C GLU A 439 24.84 5.30 23.01
N GLN A 440 23.58 5.72 23.18
CA GLN A 440 22.58 4.96 23.93
C GLN A 440 22.36 3.56 23.34
N LEU A 441 22.21 3.46 22.02
CA LEU A 441 22.04 2.18 21.33
C LEU A 441 23.28 1.27 21.48
N CYS A 442 24.48 1.84 21.40
CA CYS A 442 25.71 1.09 21.64
C CYS A 442 25.81 0.59 23.08
N GLN A 443 25.37 1.39 24.05
CA GLN A 443 25.33 1.01 25.45
C GLN A 443 24.32 -0.12 25.70
N GLU A 444 23.11 -0.02 25.15
CA GLU A 444 22.08 -1.06 25.23
C GLU A 444 22.56 -2.39 24.62
N LEU A 445 23.25 -2.34 23.48
CA LEU A 445 23.84 -3.54 22.86
C LEU A 445 24.97 -4.15 23.70
N LEU A 446 25.78 -3.33 24.38
CA LEU A 446 26.81 -3.81 25.29
C LEU A 446 26.20 -4.47 26.53
N GLU A 447 25.16 -3.87 27.10
CA GLU A 447 24.42 -4.42 28.25
C GLU A 447 23.74 -5.76 27.89
N ARG A 448 23.11 -5.83 26.71
CA ARG A 448 22.51 -7.07 26.21
C ARG A 448 23.53 -8.17 25.92
N ASN A 449 24.71 -7.82 25.39
CA ASN A 449 25.76 -8.80 25.19
C ASN A 449 26.38 -9.27 26.52
N ALA A 450 26.47 -8.37 27.51
CA ALA A 450 26.93 -8.72 28.85
C ALA A 450 25.93 -9.63 29.58
N SER A 451 24.62 -9.41 29.42
CA SER A 451 23.59 -10.29 29.99
C SER A 451 23.63 -11.69 29.37
N LEU A 452 23.74 -11.79 28.04
CA LEU A 452 23.87 -13.08 27.35
C LEU A 452 25.15 -13.84 27.79
N ALA A 453 26.27 -13.13 27.93
CA ALA A 453 27.51 -13.76 28.40
C ALA A 453 27.46 -14.18 29.88
N ALA A 454 26.60 -13.56 30.70
CA ALA A 454 26.37 -13.98 32.08
C ALA A 454 25.48 -15.23 32.15
N GLU A 455 24.42 -15.27 31.34
CA GLU A 455 23.53 -16.44 31.20
C GLU A 455 24.30 -17.68 30.71
N ASP A 456 25.19 -17.52 29.72
CA ASP A 456 26.04 -18.63 29.24
C ASP A 456 26.96 -19.18 30.33
N LYS A 457 27.50 -18.31 31.22
CA LYS A 457 28.36 -18.75 32.33
C LYS A 457 27.57 -19.48 33.42
N GLU A 458 26.34 -19.06 33.70
CA GLU A 458 25.47 -19.79 34.63
C GLU A 458 25.05 -21.14 34.03
N GLY A 459 24.75 -21.21 32.73
CA GLY A 459 24.46 -22.47 32.04
C GLY A 459 25.58 -23.51 32.16
N VAL A 460 26.84 -23.10 31.98
CA VAL A 460 28.01 -24.00 32.12
C VAL A 460 28.21 -24.47 33.57
N LEU A 461 27.93 -23.63 34.58
CA LEU A 461 28.02 -24.02 36.00
C LEU A 461 26.94 -25.04 36.41
N TYR A 462 25.77 -25.01 35.77
CA TYR A 462 24.72 -26.01 36.00
C TYR A 462 25.05 -27.36 35.36
N GLU A 463 25.67 -27.39 34.17
CA GLU A 463 26.14 -28.64 33.56
C GLU A 463 27.27 -29.30 34.36
N GLU A 464 28.24 -28.55 34.88
CA GLU A 464 29.32 -29.13 35.71
C GLU A 464 28.82 -29.66 37.07
N ARG A 465 27.74 -29.09 37.62
CA ARG A 465 27.09 -29.63 38.84
C ARG A 465 26.22 -30.86 38.56
N GLY A 466 25.62 -30.96 37.38
CA GLY A 466 24.85 -32.14 36.97
C GLY A 466 25.73 -33.38 36.77
N VAL A 467 26.90 -33.23 36.14
CA VAL A 467 27.80 -34.37 35.84
C VAL A 467 28.49 -34.93 37.10
N ARG A 468 28.64 -34.15 38.17
CA ARG A 468 29.22 -34.62 39.44
C ARG A 468 28.24 -35.36 40.36
N ALA A 469 26.93 -35.22 40.15
CA ALA A 469 25.94 -35.94 40.95
C ALA A 469 25.79 -37.40 40.50
N ASP A 470 25.94 -37.68 39.20
CA ASP A 470 25.76 -39.04 38.64
C ASP A 470 27.00 -39.94 38.72
N SER A 471 28.11 -39.47 39.30
CA SER A 471 29.37 -40.22 39.43
C SER A 471 29.73 -40.66 40.86
N VAL A 472 28.82 -40.48 41.83
CA VAL A 472 29.01 -40.93 43.23
C VAL A 472 28.12 -42.12 43.61
N GLU A 473 27.23 -42.57 42.73
CA GLU A 473 26.49 -43.84 42.86
C GLU A 473 26.89 -44.82 41.75
N ALA A 474 28.11 -45.35 41.83
CA ALA A 474 28.52 -46.58 41.15
C ALA A 474 29.59 -47.32 41.97
#